data_AF-A0A957E2U6-F1
#
_entry.id   AF-A0A957E2U6-F1
#
_cell.length_a   1.000
_cell.length_b   1.000
_cell.length_c   1.000
_cell.angle_alpha   90.00
_cell.angle_beta   90.00
_cell.angle_gamma   90.00
#
_symmetry.space_group_name_H-M   'P 1'
#
loop_
_entity.id
_entity.type
_entity.pdbx_description
1 polymer ?
#
loop_
_entity_poly.entity_id
_entity_poly.type
_entity_poly.pdbx_seq_one_letter_code
_entity_poly.pdbx_strand_id
1 'polypeptide(L)'
;YEKQLAHRGVHPPFANSWEQLQERRYENILIRQQKELPRAFHNALLELSMRTNSDERFRNLLRPTLNGVQGLVQDSIQREVDTLLESYGTEYWDDRDVTYDNLIWGTSGIEIPIKRILFQVELMMQESVSKFMPEVADVMGAELQRTLEAHELYSRLERASYGQEYSYTLPNAAGGTLAEAYEALIARVGANFRHVCQQATMYELMKPDRSVHSRLEAGERELALPSNERLLDVALHGPDVVRAEIAASTPAASNNNHVAAEEAAPVEEEFAINILDESAMPAQPDFDISFLGEEKPSAASSAELEMSYADKLDNVSVKVNRIFGNIIQDLFSDDELLPRLRRLFWLEATRAERDFINSLVKPMLKQHDRNLHNDDLRAAMEIDLESVSDMEELMRTWEGLHKLETGMPI
;
A
#
# COMPACT_ATOMS: atom_id res chain seq x y z
N TYR A 1 -38.01 -31.04 45.66
CA TYR A 1 -37.17 -31.17 46.86
C TYR A 1 -37.65 -30.27 48.00
N GLU A 2 -37.78 -28.95 47.82
CA GLU A 2 -38.31 -28.04 48.86
C GLU A 2 -39.69 -28.41 49.41
N LYS A 3 -40.63 -28.83 48.55
CA LYS A 3 -41.93 -29.34 48.99
C LYS A 3 -41.81 -30.59 49.89
N GLN A 4 -40.79 -31.42 49.70
CA GLN A 4 -40.54 -32.62 50.52
C GLN A 4 -39.89 -32.26 51.86
N LEU A 5 -39.00 -31.26 51.89
CA LEU A 5 -38.38 -30.73 53.11
C LEU A 5 -39.40 -29.99 53.99
N ALA A 6 -40.27 -29.18 53.37
CA ALA A 6 -41.36 -28.49 54.06
C ALA A 6 -42.35 -29.46 54.72
N HIS A 7 -42.64 -30.62 54.09
CA HIS A 7 -43.45 -31.68 54.71
C HIS A 7 -42.78 -32.33 55.93
N ARG A 8 -41.46 -32.22 56.07
CA ARG A 8 -40.69 -32.72 57.22
C ARG A 8 -40.47 -31.66 58.30
N GLY A 9 -41.04 -30.45 58.14
CA GLY A 9 -40.85 -29.33 59.08
C GLY A 9 -39.44 -28.74 59.05
N VAL A 10 -38.59 -29.17 58.11
CA VAL A 10 -37.25 -28.64 57.90
C VAL A 10 -37.37 -27.54 56.86
N HIS A 11 -37.37 -26.30 57.31
CA HIS A 11 -37.19 -25.16 56.42
C HIS A 11 -35.70 -25.10 56.04
N PRO A 12 -35.35 -25.16 54.74
CA PRO A 12 -33.98 -24.95 54.33
C PRO A 12 -33.45 -23.62 54.90
N PRO A 13 -32.16 -23.50 55.21
CA PRO A 13 -31.58 -22.25 55.75
C PRO A 13 -31.46 -21.16 54.68
N PHE A 14 -32.08 -21.35 53.52
CA PHE A 14 -31.96 -20.49 52.36
C PHE A 14 -32.99 -19.36 52.48
N ALA A 15 -32.51 -18.12 52.46
CA ALA A 15 -33.36 -16.95 52.27
C ALA A 15 -34.00 -16.89 50.86
N ASN A 16 -33.54 -17.75 49.94
CA ASN A 16 -33.92 -17.81 48.52
C ASN A 16 -34.40 -19.23 48.16
N SER A 17 -35.31 -19.36 47.19
CA SER A 17 -35.78 -20.67 46.71
C SER A 17 -34.70 -21.41 45.92
N TRP A 18 -34.83 -22.74 45.83
CA TRP A 18 -33.98 -23.61 45.01
C TRP A 18 -33.96 -23.17 43.55
N GLU A 19 -35.09 -22.71 43.02
CA GLU A 19 -35.18 -22.15 41.67
C GLU A 19 -34.33 -20.88 41.52
N GLN A 20 -34.35 -19.98 42.51
CA GLN A 20 -33.49 -18.78 42.50
C GLN A 20 -32.00 -19.11 42.61
N LEU A 21 -31.64 -20.19 43.32
CA LEU A 21 -30.26 -20.68 43.36
C LEU A 21 -29.83 -21.24 42.00
N GLN A 22 -30.71 -22.01 41.34
CA GLN A 22 -30.42 -22.52 39.99
C GLN A 22 -30.30 -21.39 38.98
N GLU A 23 -31.20 -20.40 39.00
CA GLU A 23 -31.13 -19.22 38.12
C GLU A 23 -29.82 -18.46 38.26
N ARG A 24 -29.37 -18.21 39.50
CA ARG A 24 -28.07 -17.56 39.76
C ARG A 24 -26.89 -18.34 39.20
N ARG A 25 -26.95 -19.67 39.18
CA ARG A 25 -25.88 -20.50 38.61
C ARG A 25 -25.80 -20.33 37.09
N TYR A 26 -26.93 -20.34 36.39
CA TYR A 26 -26.96 -20.09 34.95
C TYR A 26 -26.56 -18.65 34.61
N GLU A 27 -26.98 -17.66 35.41
CA GLU A 27 -26.52 -16.26 35.28
C GLU A 27 -24.99 -16.14 35.43
N ASN A 28 -24.40 -16.87 36.38
CA ASN A 28 -22.94 -16.88 36.57
C ASN A 28 -22.21 -17.41 35.34
N ILE A 29 -22.74 -18.42 34.63
CA ILE A 29 -22.18 -18.88 33.36
C ILE A 29 -22.20 -17.77 32.32
N LEU A 30 -23.33 -17.07 32.17
CA LEU A 30 -23.45 -15.97 31.20
C LEU A 30 -22.45 -14.84 31.51
N ILE A 31 -22.25 -14.51 32.79
CA ILE A 31 -21.25 -13.52 33.23
C ILE A 31 -19.82 -13.98 32.92
N ARG A 32 -19.51 -15.27 33.07
CA ARG A 32 -18.20 -15.84 32.69
C ARG A 32 -18.00 -15.71 31.18
N GLN A 33 -18.96 -16.15 30.38
CA GLN A 33 -18.90 -16.05 28.91
C GLN A 33 -18.79 -14.60 28.42
N GLN A 34 -19.47 -13.66 29.07
CA GLN A 34 -19.38 -12.22 28.78
C GLN A 34 -17.95 -11.67 28.94
N LYS A 35 -17.13 -12.29 29.80
CA LYS A 35 -15.74 -11.90 30.02
C LYS A 35 -14.78 -12.74 29.18
N GLU A 36 -15.01 -14.03 29.07
CA GLU A 36 -14.08 -14.97 28.42
C GLU A 36 -14.02 -14.81 26.91
N LEU A 37 -15.16 -14.66 26.22
CA LEU A 37 -15.17 -14.55 24.76
C LEU A 37 -14.46 -13.29 24.27
N PRO A 38 -14.72 -12.08 24.81
CA PRO A 38 -13.96 -10.88 24.44
C PRO A 38 -12.48 -10.99 24.80
N ARG A 39 -12.14 -11.58 25.96
CA ARG A 39 -10.74 -11.77 26.37
C ARG A 39 -9.99 -12.71 25.45
N ALA A 40 -10.63 -13.78 24.97
CA ALA A 40 -10.02 -14.69 24.02
C ALA A 40 -9.69 -13.96 22.71
N PHE A 41 -10.61 -13.15 22.20
CA PHE A 41 -10.37 -12.35 20.99
C PHE A 41 -9.24 -11.35 21.21
N HIS A 42 -9.26 -10.64 22.34
CA HIS A 42 -8.22 -9.70 22.72
C HIS A 42 -6.83 -10.37 22.82
N ASN A 43 -6.76 -11.55 23.44
CA ASN A 43 -5.51 -12.30 23.58
C ASN A 43 -4.97 -12.76 22.22
N ALA A 44 -5.85 -13.16 21.29
CA ALA A 44 -5.45 -13.48 19.92
C ALA A 44 -4.82 -12.27 19.23
N LEU A 45 -5.42 -11.09 19.36
CA LEU A 45 -4.86 -9.84 18.85
C LEU A 45 -3.53 -9.47 19.53
N LEU A 46 -3.42 -9.65 20.85
CA LEU A 46 -2.18 -9.41 21.57
C LEU A 46 -1.06 -10.34 21.07
N GLU A 47 -1.34 -11.62 20.85
CA GLU A 47 -0.35 -12.56 20.32
C GLU A 47 0.06 -12.22 18.88
N LEU A 48 -0.89 -11.81 18.03
CA LEU A 48 -0.59 -11.29 16.70
C LEU A 48 0.29 -10.03 16.80
N SER A 49 0.03 -9.16 17.77
CA SER A 49 0.85 -7.96 18.01
C SER A 49 2.27 -8.33 18.43
N MET A 50 2.46 -9.30 19.31
CA MET A 50 3.81 -9.73 19.73
C MET A 50 4.64 -10.28 18.55
N ARG A 51 3.96 -10.85 17.53
CA ARG A 51 4.60 -11.34 16.31
C ARG A 51 4.88 -10.24 15.28
N THR A 52 3.98 -9.27 15.14
CA THR A 52 3.98 -8.30 14.01
C THR A 52 4.29 -6.86 14.41
N ASN A 53 4.39 -6.55 15.71
CA ASN A 53 4.56 -5.17 16.19
C ASN A 53 6.00 -4.65 16.04
N SER A 54 7.00 -5.47 15.78
CA SER A 54 8.33 -4.98 15.41
C SER A 54 8.41 -4.73 13.91
N ASP A 55 8.94 -3.57 13.49
CA ASP A 55 9.06 -3.20 12.06
C ASP A 55 9.85 -4.24 11.27
N GLU A 56 10.90 -4.81 11.85
CA GLU A 56 11.72 -5.85 11.20
C GLU A 56 10.94 -7.15 10.94
N ARG A 57 10.17 -7.64 11.91
CA ARG A 57 9.34 -8.85 11.72
C ARG A 57 8.19 -8.59 10.75
N PHE A 58 7.56 -7.42 10.85
CA PHE A 58 6.50 -7.01 9.92
C PHE A 58 7.03 -6.95 8.48
N ARG A 59 8.19 -6.33 8.30
CA ARG A 59 8.88 -6.28 7.02
C ARG A 59 9.26 -7.68 6.53
N ASN A 60 9.80 -8.54 7.39
CA ASN A 60 10.17 -9.92 7.00
C ASN A 60 8.96 -10.76 6.59
N LEU A 61 7.81 -10.57 7.24
CA LEU A 61 6.57 -11.24 6.91
C LEU A 61 6.04 -10.81 5.53
N LEU A 62 6.11 -9.52 5.23
CA LEU A 62 5.66 -8.96 3.95
C LEU A 62 6.72 -9.03 2.85
N ARG A 63 7.98 -9.30 3.16
CA ARG A 63 9.09 -9.26 2.19
C ARG A 63 8.86 -10.12 0.94
N PRO A 64 8.36 -11.37 1.04
CA PRO A 64 8.14 -12.19 -0.15
C PRO A 64 7.10 -11.56 -1.09
N THR A 65 6.00 -11.04 -0.54
CA THR A 65 4.94 -10.42 -1.34
C THR A 65 5.34 -9.04 -1.85
N LEU A 66 6.01 -8.23 -1.04
CA LEU A 66 6.55 -6.92 -1.48
C LEU A 66 7.57 -7.07 -2.60
N ASN A 67 8.46 -8.06 -2.53
CA ASN A 67 9.41 -8.35 -3.61
C ASN A 67 8.68 -8.81 -4.89
N GLY A 68 7.62 -9.62 -4.74
CA GLY A 68 6.78 -10.05 -5.87
C GLY A 68 6.07 -8.87 -6.53
N VAL A 69 5.41 -8.03 -5.73
CA VAL A 69 4.74 -6.81 -6.19
C VAL A 69 5.75 -5.84 -6.84
N GLN A 70 6.91 -5.65 -6.23
CA GLN A 70 7.98 -4.82 -6.79
C GLN A 70 8.39 -5.31 -8.19
N GLY A 71 8.59 -6.62 -8.37
CA GLY A 71 8.92 -7.21 -9.67
C GLY A 71 7.79 -7.01 -10.68
N LEU A 72 6.54 -7.24 -10.30
CA LEU A 72 5.38 -7.06 -11.18
C LEU A 72 5.21 -5.59 -11.63
N VAL A 73 5.40 -4.64 -10.72
CA VAL A 73 5.33 -3.20 -11.04
C VAL A 73 6.48 -2.82 -11.97
N GLN A 74 7.70 -3.31 -11.70
CA GLN A 74 8.87 -3.05 -12.55
C GLN A 74 8.68 -3.63 -13.96
N ASP A 75 8.16 -4.85 -14.07
CA ASP A 75 7.85 -5.49 -15.35
C ASP A 75 6.77 -4.73 -16.13
N SER A 76 5.72 -4.25 -15.45
CA SER A 76 4.67 -3.43 -16.07
C SER A 76 5.24 -2.13 -16.64
N ILE A 77 6.11 -1.45 -15.89
CA ILE A 77 6.76 -0.21 -16.33
C ILE A 77 7.66 -0.47 -17.52
N GLN A 78 8.49 -1.50 -17.46
CA GLN A 78 9.41 -1.83 -18.56
C GLN A 78 8.64 -2.11 -19.85
N ARG A 79 7.57 -2.90 -19.78
CA ARG A 79 6.71 -3.17 -20.95
C ARG A 79 6.03 -1.92 -21.50
N GLU A 80 5.55 -1.03 -20.64
CA GLU A 80 4.93 0.23 -21.09
C GLU A 80 5.96 1.14 -21.77
N VAL A 81 7.17 1.24 -21.20
CA VAL A 81 8.29 1.99 -21.80
C VAL A 81 8.64 1.42 -23.16
N ASP A 82 8.80 0.10 -23.27
CA ASP A 82 9.15 -0.56 -24.53
C ASP A 82 8.04 -0.36 -25.58
N THR A 83 6.76 -0.48 -25.18
CA THR A 83 5.61 -0.28 -26.07
C THR A 83 5.53 1.17 -26.58
N LEU A 84 5.72 2.16 -25.69
CA LEU A 84 5.71 3.57 -26.07
C LEU A 84 6.88 3.86 -27.02
N LEU A 85 8.09 3.41 -26.71
CA LEU A 85 9.26 3.63 -27.54
C LEU A 85 9.19 2.91 -28.89
N GLU A 86 8.58 1.72 -28.96
CA GLU A 86 8.29 1.02 -30.22
C GLU A 86 7.27 1.77 -31.07
N SER A 87 6.23 2.35 -30.45
CA SER A 87 5.26 3.17 -31.18
C SER A 87 5.89 4.44 -31.78
N TYR A 88 6.74 5.14 -31.04
CA TYR A 88 7.47 6.30 -31.58
C TYR A 88 8.57 5.89 -32.56
N GLY A 89 9.22 4.74 -32.34
CA GLY A 89 10.22 4.20 -33.26
C GLY A 89 9.65 3.77 -34.61
N THR A 90 8.36 3.46 -34.69
CA THR A 90 7.67 3.07 -35.94
C THR A 90 6.95 4.22 -36.63
N GLU A 91 6.46 5.22 -35.89
CA GLU A 91 5.80 6.43 -36.46
C GLU A 91 6.80 7.38 -37.15
N TYR A 92 8.05 7.44 -36.70
CA TYR A 92 9.06 8.40 -37.20
C TYR A 92 9.82 7.97 -38.47
N TRP A 93 9.48 6.83 -39.08
CA TRP A 93 10.06 6.43 -40.38
C TRP A 93 9.37 7.08 -41.59
N ASP A 94 8.30 7.85 -41.40
CA ASP A 94 7.67 8.64 -42.47
C ASP A 94 7.88 10.14 -42.17
N ASP A 95 8.82 10.77 -42.90
CA ASP A 95 9.26 12.18 -42.78
C ASP A 95 8.16 13.25 -42.99
N ARG A 96 6.86 12.90 -42.87
CA ARG A 96 5.75 13.74 -43.37
C ARG A 96 4.65 14.05 -42.37
N ASP A 97 4.56 13.38 -41.23
CA ASP A 97 3.44 13.61 -40.32
C ASP A 97 3.84 14.45 -39.11
N VAL A 98 3.70 15.77 -39.27
CA VAL A 98 3.41 16.65 -38.13
C VAL A 98 2.04 16.25 -37.59
N THR A 99 2.00 15.30 -36.66
CA THR A 99 0.75 14.89 -36.02
C THR A 99 0.17 16.04 -35.18
N TYR A 100 -1.15 16.00 -34.94
CA TYR A 100 -1.88 16.97 -34.11
C TYR A 100 -1.27 17.18 -32.72
N ASP A 101 -0.51 16.19 -32.23
CA ASP A 101 0.21 16.20 -30.95
C ASP A 101 1.39 17.19 -30.94
N ASN A 102 2.10 17.39 -32.06
CA ASN A 102 3.19 18.39 -32.16
C ASN A 102 2.65 19.82 -31.98
N LEU A 103 1.38 20.06 -32.31
CA LEU A 103 0.74 21.38 -32.23
C LEU A 103 0.29 21.74 -30.80
N ILE A 104 -0.11 20.75 -29.99
CA ILE A 104 -0.58 20.99 -28.61
C ILE A 104 0.59 21.19 -27.65
N TRP A 105 1.73 20.53 -27.91
CA TRP A 105 2.87 20.49 -26.99
C TRP A 105 4.08 21.32 -27.46
N GLY A 106 4.00 21.95 -28.64
CA GLY A 106 4.99 22.91 -29.12
C GLY A 106 6.34 22.30 -29.49
N THR A 107 6.43 20.97 -29.65
CA THR A 107 7.65 20.27 -30.05
C THR A 107 7.75 20.24 -31.57
N SER A 108 8.89 20.68 -32.10
CA SER A 108 9.20 20.47 -33.51
C SER A 108 9.21 18.96 -33.78
N GLY A 109 8.66 18.53 -34.92
CA GLY A 109 8.33 17.13 -35.24
C GLY A 109 9.52 16.18 -35.44
N ILE A 110 10.57 16.32 -34.65
CA ILE A 110 11.78 15.48 -34.55
C ILE A 110 12.03 15.07 -33.08
N GLU A 111 11.37 15.71 -32.11
CA GLU A 111 11.66 15.52 -30.69
C GLU A 111 10.73 14.49 -30.02
N ILE A 112 11.34 13.50 -29.34
CA ILE A 112 10.62 12.52 -28.52
C ILE A 112 9.87 13.28 -27.41
N PRO A 113 8.55 13.07 -27.20
CA PRO A 113 7.77 13.76 -26.18
C PRO A 113 8.04 13.16 -24.79
N ILE A 114 9.24 13.39 -24.26
CA ILE A 114 9.74 12.83 -22.99
C ILE A 114 8.78 13.07 -21.82
N LYS A 115 8.17 14.26 -21.72
CA LYS A 115 7.19 14.56 -20.66
C LYS A 115 5.98 13.62 -20.72
N ARG A 116 5.45 13.35 -21.91
CA ARG A 116 4.31 12.43 -22.11
C ARG A 116 4.68 11.01 -21.71
N ILE A 117 5.87 10.54 -22.10
CA ILE A 117 6.35 9.21 -21.73
C ILE A 117 6.45 9.12 -20.20
N LEU A 118 7.06 10.10 -19.54
CA LEU A 118 7.18 10.12 -18.08
C LEU A 118 5.81 10.14 -17.39
N PHE A 119 4.85 10.94 -17.87
CA PHE A 119 3.52 11.02 -17.28
C PHE A 119 2.69 9.74 -17.48
N GLN A 120 2.77 9.15 -18.67
CA GLN A 120 2.09 7.90 -18.99
C GLN A 120 2.66 6.74 -18.16
N VAL A 121 3.98 6.66 -18.04
CA VAL A 121 4.64 5.63 -17.23
C VAL A 121 4.35 5.84 -15.72
N GLU A 122 4.27 7.09 -15.24
CA GLU A 122 3.85 7.37 -13.87
C GLU A 122 2.40 6.90 -13.62
N LEU A 123 1.49 7.14 -14.57
CA LEU A 123 0.10 6.67 -14.49
C LEU A 123 0.03 5.13 -14.46
N MET A 124 0.80 4.46 -15.32
CA MET A 124 0.85 3.00 -15.37
C MET A 124 1.46 2.41 -14.09
N MET A 125 2.46 3.07 -13.51
CA MET A 125 3.01 2.71 -12.20
C MET A 125 1.93 2.84 -11.11
N GLN A 126 1.20 3.95 -11.08
CA GLN A 126 0.11 4.16 -10.11
C GLN A 126 -0.99 3.11 -10.25
N GLU A 127 -1.39 2.77 -11.48
CA GLU A 127 -2.38 1.72 -11.74
C GLU A 127 -1.86 0.35 -11.30
N SER A 128 -0.61 0.02 -11.61
CA SER A 128 0.02 -1.25 -11.23
C SER A 128 0.14 -1.38 -9.71
N VAL A 129 0.62 -0.35 -9.02
CA VAL A 129 0.71 -0.34 -7.54
C VAL A 129 -0.68 -0.46 -6.92
N SER A 130 -1.67 0.28 -7.44
CA SER A 130 -3.07 0.20 -6.99
C SER A 130 -3.66 -1.21 -7.13
N LYS A 131 -3.29 -1.92 -8.20
CA LYS A 131 -3.75 -3.28 -8.47
C LYS A 131 -3.08 -4.34 -7.60
N PHE A 132 -1.77 -4.24 -7.38
CA PHE A 132 -0.98 -5.29 -6.73
C PHE A 132 -0.79 -5.09 -5.22
N MET A 133 -0.76 -3.85 -4.72
CA MET A 133 -0.60 -3.59 -3.28
C MET A 133 -1.70 -4.19 -2.38
N PRO A 134 -2.96 -4.34 -2.81
CA PRO A 134 -3.96 -5.06 -2.03
C PRO A 134 -3.58 -6.51 -1.68
N GLU A 135 -2.71 -7.17 -2.44
CA GLU A 135 -2.24 -8.54 -2.14
C GLU A 135 -1.46 -8.60 -0.82
N VAL A 136 -0.82 -7.50 -0.42
CA VAL A 136 -0.12 -7.37 0.87
C VAL A 136 -1.11 -7.49 2.03
N ALA A 137 -2.34 -7.01 1.85
CA ALA A 137 -3.40 -7.12 2.85
C ALA A 137 -3.85 -8.57 3.06
N ASP A 138 -3.71 -9.43 2.04
CA ASP A 138 -4.13 -10.84 2.12
C ASP A 138 -3.23 -11.65 3.02
N VAL A 139 -1.94 -11.35 3.04
CA VAL A 139 -0.99 -11.98 3.97
C VAL A 139 -1.38 -11.66 5.41
N MET A 140 -1.69 -10.39 5.69
CA MET A 140 -2.12 -9.95 7.03
C MET A 140 -3.49 -10.52 7.42
N GLY A 141 -4.42 -10.61 6.46
CA GLY A 141 -5.71 -11.25 6.66
C GLY A 141 -5.58 -12.73 6.99
N ALA A 142 -4.73 -13.46 6.26
CA ALA A 142 -4.44 -14.87 6.49
C ALA A 142 -3.76 -15.11 7.85
N GLU A 143 -2.81 -14.24 8.23
CA GLU A 143 -2.18 -14.31 9.54
C GLU A 143 -3.20 -14.04 10.65
N LEU A 144 -4.04 -13.01 10.52
CA LEU A 144 -5.13 -12.75 11.46
C LEU A 144 -6.05 -13.97 11.60
N GLN A 145 -6.54 -14.53 10.49
CA GLN A 145 -7.38 -15.73 10.51
C GLN A 145 -6.68 -16.90 11.23
N ARG A 146 -5.42 -17.17 10.89
CA ARG A 146 -4.63 -18.23 11.52
C ARG A 146 -4.48 -18.02 13.04
N THR A 147 -4.30 -16.78 13.48
CA THR A 147 -4.24 -16.47 14.92
C THR A 147 -5.58 -16.67 15.62
N LEU A 148 -6.69 -16.33 14.96
CA LEU A 148 -8.03 -16.51 15.52
C LEU A 148 -8.39 -18.01 15.62
N GLU A 149 -7.98 -18.80 14.62
CA GLU A 149 -8.11 -20.26 14.62
C GLU A 149 -7.26 -20.92 15.71
N ALA A 150 -6.02 -20.46 15.93
CA ALA A 150 -5.16 -20.96 16.99
C ALA A 150 -5.73 -20.73 18.41
N HIS A 151 -6.55 -19.69 18.60
CA HIS A 151 -7.27 -19.44 19.85
C HIS A 151 -8.62 -20.17 19.95
N GLU A 152 -8.96 -20.98 18.95
CA GLU A 152 -10.24 -21.70 18.82
C GLU A 152 -11.46 -20.79 19.01
N LEU A 153 -11.39 -19.53 18.55
CA LEU A 153 -12.45 -18.55 18.85
C LEU A 153 -13.81 -18.97 18.33
N TYR A 154 -13.86 -19.55 17.13
CA TYR A 154 -15.09 -20.10 16.59
C TYR A 154 -15.63 -21.25 17.44
N SER A 155 -14.79 -22.21 17.83
CA SER A 155 -15.23 -23.33 18.69
C SER A 155 -15.70 -22.87 20.06
N ARG A 156 -15.07 -21.83 20.64
CA ARG A 156 -15.54 -21.22 21.90
C ARG A 156 -16.89 -20.54 21.73
N LEU A 157 -17.10 -19.86 20.60
CA LEU A 157 -18.35 -19.20 20.27
C LEU A 157 -19.48 -20.23 20.02
N GLU A 158 -19.16 -21.33 19.33
CA GLU A 158 -20.08 -22.45 19.07
C GLU A 158 -20.46 -23.20 20.36
N ARG A 159 -19.49 -23.47 21.24
CA ARG A 159 -19.78 -24.03 22.57
C ARG A 159 -20.68 -23.08 23.36
N ALA A 160 -20.37 -21.78 23.31
CA ALA A 160 -21.13 -20.78 24.03
C ALA A 160 -22.54 -20.55 23.47
N SER A 161 -22.83 -20.90 22.21
CA SER A 161 -24.17 -20.78 21.63
C SER A 161 -25.11 -21.91 22.04
N TYR A 162 -24.60 -22.99 22.64
CA TYR A 162 -25.39 -24.12 23.14
C TYR A 162 -26.36 -24.72 22.10
N GLY A 163 -25.96 -24.69 20.81
CA GLY A 163 -26.77 -25.22 19.70
C GLY A 163 -28.02 -24.40 19.39
N GLN A 164 -28.15 -23.18 19.92
CA GLN A 164 -29.27 -22.30 19.64
C GLN A 164 -29.09 -21.58 18.30
N GLU A 165 -30.13 -21.59 17.48
CA GLU A 165 -30.13 -20.88 16.20
C GLU A 165 -30.56 -19.42 16.40
N TYR A 166 -29.59 -18.50 16.20
CA TYR A 166 -29.82 -17.07 16.26
C TYR A 166 -29.51 -16.41 14.92
N SER A 167 -30.30 -15.41 14.56
CA SER A 167 -30.00 -14.53 13.44
C SER A 167 -29.11 -13.38 13.91
N TYR A 168 -27.89 -13.34 13.37
CA TYR A 168 -26.91 -12.29 13.68
C TYR A 168 -26.95 -11.22 12.59
N THR A 169 -27.16 -9.97 12.98
CA THR A 169 -27.12 -8.83 12.05
C THR A 169 -25.80 -8.08 12.20
N LEU A 170 -24.92 -8.21 11.21
CA LEU A 170 -23.71 -7.39 11.13
C LEU A 170 -24.04 -6.00 10.56
N PRO A 171 -23.26 -4.96 10.89
CA PRO A 171 -23.41 -3.65 10.27
C PRO A 171 -23.15 -3.78 8.76
N ASN A 172 -24.19 -3.62 7.94
CA ASN A 172 -24.21 -3.70 6.46
C ASN A 172 -24.30 -5.11 5.83
N ALA A 173 -24.61 -6.17 6.57
CA ALA A 173 -24.92 -7.48 5.99
C ALA A 173 -26.32 -7.97 6.41
N ALA A 174 -26.93 -8.80 5.56
CA ALA A 174 -28.19 -9.47 5.90
C ALA A 174 -27.98 -10.43 7.07
N GLY A 175 -29.05 -10.70 7.82
CA GLY A 175 -29.00 -11.65 8.94
C GLY A 175 -28.51 -13.02 8.48
N GLY A 176 -27.53 -13.57 9.18
CA GLY A 176 -26.92 -14.86 8.88
C GLY A 176 -26.79 -15.74 10.11
N THR A 177 -26.37 -16.98 9.88
CA THR A 177 -25.99 -17.92 10.94
C THR A 177 -24.73 -17.45 11.68
N LEU A 178 -24.45 -18.03 12.85
CA LEU A 178 -23.26 -17.74 13.64
C LEU A 178 -21.96 -17.90 12.83
N ALA A 179 -21.87 -18.94 12.00
CA ALA A 179 -20.73 -19.21 11.13
C ALA A 179 -20.56 -18.12 10.08
N GLU A 180 -21.62 -17.82 9.33
CA GLU A 180 -21.60 -16.80 8.28
C GLU A 180 -21.27 -15.42 8.86
N ALA A 181 -21.78 -15.09 10.05
CA ALA A 181 -21.51 -13.81 10.68
C ALA A 181 -20.06 -13.70 11.21
N TYR A 182 -19.48 -14.81 11.68
CA TYR A 182 -18.07 -14.85 12.07
C TYR A 182 -17.14 -14.71 10.85
N GLU A 183 -17.39 -15.49 9.79
CA GLU A 183 -16.60 -15.43 8.56
C GLU A 183 -16.70 -14.06 7.87
N ALA A 184 -17.91 -13.49 7.80
CA ALA A 184 -18.13 -12.17 7.22
C ALA A 184 -17.40 -11.07 8.01
N LEU A 185 -17.26 -11.20 9.34
CA LEU A 185 -16.50 -10.24 10.14
C LEU A 185 -15.01 -10.29 9.79
N ILE A 186 -14.43 -11.48 9.68
CA ILE A 186 -13.01 -11.65 9.31
C ILE A 186 -12.77 -11.17 7.88
N ALA A 187 -13.61 -11.59 6.94
CA ALA A 187 -13.52 -11.18 5.54
C ALA A 187 -13.60 -9.67 5.38
N ARG A 188 -14.42 -8.99 6.19
CA ARG A 188 -14.53 -7.53 6.18
C ARG A 188 -13.23 -6.83 6.60
N VAL A 189 -12.51 -7.37 7.60
CA VAL A 189 -11.23 -6.80 8.01
C VAL A 189 -10.24 -6.83 6.86
N GLY A 190 -10.15 -7.96 6.16
CA GLY A 190 -9.31 -8.09 4.96
C GLY A 190 -9.72 -7.13 3.85
N ALA A 191 -11.02 -7.07 3.52
CA ALA A 191 -11.54 -6.19 2.47
C ALA A 191 -11.33 -4.70 2.77
N ASN A 192 -11.60 -4.26 4.00
CA ASN A 192 -11.32 -2.88 4.42
C ASN A 192 -9.83 -2.58 4.35
N PHE A 193 -8.98 -3.51 4.83
CA PHE A 193 -7.55 -3.31 4.84
C PHE A 193 -6.97 -3.25 3.42
N ARG A 194 -7.50 -4.04 2.46
CA ARG A 194 -7.16 -3.91 1.02
C ARG A 194 -7.38 -2.50 0.50
N HIS A 195 -8.54 -1.91 0.77
CA HIS A 195 -8.83 -0.53 0.35
C HIS A 195 -7.92 0.49 1.04
N VAL A 196 -7.61 0.28 2.31
CA VAL A 196 -6.71 1.16 3.06
C VAL A 196 -5.28 1.07 2.55
N CYS A 197 -4.79 -0.13 2.19
CA CYS A 197 -3.50 -0.34 1.55
C CYS A 197 -3.43 0.41 0.21
N GLN A 198 -4.46 0.28 -0.63
CA GLN A 198 -4.55 0.98 -1.91
C GLN A 198 -4.50 2.50 -1.73
N GLN A 199 -5.29 3.05 -0.80
CA GLN A 199 -5.30 4.49 -0.54
C GLN A 199 -3.97 4.98 0.03
N ALA A 200 -3.43 4.30 1.04
CA ALA A 200 -2.19 4.71 1.71
C ALA A 200 -0.99 4.71 0.74
N THR A 201 -0.92 3.71 -0.14
CA THR A 201 0.15 3.63 -1.16
C THR A 201 -0.01 4.72 -2.22
N MET A 202 -1.24 5.01 -2.63
CA MET A 202 -1.49 6.14 -3.56
C MET A 202 -1.10 7.48 -2.94
N TYR A 203 -1.44 7.73 -1.68
CA TYR A 203 -1.04 8.95 -0.97
C TYR A 203 0.49 9.11 -0.90
N GLU A 204 1.22 8.01 -0.71
CA GLU A 204 2.69 8.03 -0.70
C GLU A 204 3.29 8.28 -2.08
N LEU A 205 2.68 7.75 -3.14
CA LEU A 205 3.10 8.02 -4.52
C LEU A 205 2.85 9.47 -4.95
N MET A 206 1.78 10.09 -4.45
CA MET A 206 1.44 11.49 -4.76
C MET A 206 2.27 12.53 -3.98
N LYS A 207 3.16 12.11 -3.08
CA LYS A 207 4.06 13.05 -2.40
C LYS A 207 4.95 13.77 -3.41
N PRO A 208 5.25 15.06 -3.20
CA PRO A 208 6.05 15.86 -4.14
C PRO A 208 7.45 15.29 -4.33
N ASP A 209 7.98 14.61 -3.32
CA ASP A 209 9.28 13.95 -3.38
C ASP A 209 9.31 12.77 -4.35
N ARG A 210 8.17 12.12 -4.64
CA ARG A 210 8.11 10.89 -5.46
C ARG A 210 7.42 11.08 -6.81
N SER A 211 6.53 12.07 -6.92
CA SER A 211 5.85 12.35 -8.17
C SER A 211 6.80 12.98 -9.20
N VAL A 212 6.87 12.37 -10.38
CA VAL A 212 7.70 12.88 -11.48
C VAL A 212 7.13 14.19 -12.00
N HIS A 213 5.80 14.34 -12.04
CA HIS A 213 5.15 15.61 -12.35
C HIS A 213 5.62 16.76 -11.47
N SER A 214 5.59 16.59 -10.14
CA SER A 214 6.02 17.65 -9.22
C SER A 214 7.49 17.99 -9.36
N ARG A 215 8.35 16.98 -9.59
CA ARG A 215 9.79 17.17 -9.80
C ARG A 215 10.08 17.92 -11.10
N LEU A 216 9.39 17.57 -12.19
CA LEU A 216 9.54 18.24 -13.48
C LEU A 216 9.02 19.67 -13.45
N GLU A 217 7.86 19.91 -12.82
CA GLU A 217 7.31 21.26 -12.71
C GLU A 217 8.21 22.19 -11.86
N ALA A 218 8.79 21.68 -10.77
CA ALA A 218 9.79 22.41 -10.00
C ALA A 218 11.06 22.68 -10.83
N GLY A 219 11.56 21.66 -11.52
CA GLY A 219 12.73 21.78 -12.39
C GLY A 219 12.57 22.80 -13.51
N GLU A 220 11.41 22.85 -14.15
CA GLU A 220 11.10 23.79 -15.23
C GLU A 220 10.97 25.24 -14.74
N ARG A 221 10.47 25.45 -13.52
CA ARG A 221 10.43 26.80 -12.92
C ARG A 221 11.82 27.30 -12.55
N GLU A 222 12.73 26.40 -12.17
CA GLU A 222 14.06 26.74 -11.68
C GLU A 222 15.15 26.76 -12.76
N LEU A 223 14.92 26.08 -13.90
CA LEU A 223 15.88 25.92 -14.99
C LEU A 223 15.22 26.16 -16.35
N ALA A 224 15.74 27.12 -17.11
CA ALA A 224 15.49 27.18 -18.55
C ALA A 224 16.31 26.07 -19.23
N LEU A 225 15.66 24.95 -19.56
CA LEU A 225 16.33 23.80 -20.17
C LEU A 225 16.52 24.01 -21.68
N PRO A 226 17.74 23.88 -22.21
CA PRO A 226 18.02 24.08 -23.64
C PRO A 226 17.66 22.88 -24.53
N SER A 227 17.39 21.69 -23.97
CA SER A 227 16.98 20.50 -24.72
C SER A 227 16.08 19.56 -23.90
N ASN A 228 15.18 18.83 -24.56
CA ASN A 228 14.24 17.90 -23.91
C ASN A 228 14.95 16.72 -23.22
N GLU A 229 16.14 16.30 -23.69
CA GLU A 229 16.92 15.21 -23.07
C GLU A 229 17.37 15.56 -21.64
N ARG A 230 17.59 16.85 -21.35
CA ARG A 230 17.95 17.32 -20.00
C ARG A 230 16.81 17.24 -19.00
N LEU A 231 15.55 17.06 -19.45
CA LEU A 231 14.43 16.79 -18.55
C LEU A 231 14.60 15.45 -17.82
N LEU A 232 15.16 14.43 -18.49
CA LEU A 232 15.45 13.13 -17.87
C LEU A 232 16.55 13.27 -16.82
N ASP A 233 17.55 14.11 -17.08
CA ASP A 233 18.64 14.36 -16.13
C ASP A 233 18.15 15.14 -14.91
N VAL A 234 17.22 16.09 -15.10
CA VAL A 234 16.56 16.80 -13.98
C VAL A 234 15.73 15.83 -13.14
N ALA A 235 15.01 14.90 -13.77
CA ALA A 235 14.22 13.89 -13.05
C ALA A 235 15.09 12.87 -12.28
N LEU A 236 16.30 12.55 -12.78
CA LEU A 236 17.25 11.62 -12.18
C LEU A 236 18.07 12.22 -11.04
N HIS A 237 18.64 13.41 -11.25
CA HIS A 237 19.67 14.00 -10.40
C HIS A 237 19.20 15.24 -9.64
N GLY A 238 18.02 15.77 -9.96
CA GLY A 238 17.49 17.00 -9.41
C GLY A 238 18.05 18.25 -10.10
N PRO A 239 17.41 19.41 -9.89
CA PRO A 239 17.72 20.65 -10.61
C PRO A 239 19.13 21.19 -10.29
N ASP A 240 19.63 21.03 -9.06
CA ASP A 240 20.92 21.60 -8.65
C ASP A 240 22.12 20.94 -9.33
N VAL A 241 22.09 19.61 -9.49
CA VAL A 241 23.16 18.86 -10.16
C VAL A 241 23.18 19.20 -11.65
N VAL A 242 22.01 19.24 -12.28
CA VAL A 242 21.89 19.63 -13.68
C VAL A 242 22.33 21.08 -13.87
N ARG A 243 22.00 22.02 -12.96
CA ARG A 243 22.50 23.39 -13.02
C ARG A 243 24.03 23.46 -13.02
N ALA A 244 24.68 22.67 -12.18
CA ALA A 244 26.14 22.59 -12.11
C ALA A 244 26.74 22.00 -13.39
N GLU A 245 26.12 20.98 -13.99
CA GLU A 245 26.55 20.41 -15.27
C GLU A 245 26.33 21.37 -16.45
N ILE A 246 25.22 22.12 -16.45
CA ILE A 246 24.96 23.17 -17.45
C ILE A 246 26.03 24.26 -17.34
N ALA A 247 26.33 24.72 -16.12
CA ALA A 247 27.35 25.72 -15.87
C ALA A 247 28.77 25.24 -16.24
N ALA A 248 29.07 23.95 -16.03
CA ALA A 248 30.34 23.33 -16.40
C ALA A 248 30.48 23.07 -17.91
N SER A 249 29.36 22.89 -18.63
CA SER A 249 29.33 22.62 -20.08
C SER A 249 29.25 23.88 -20.95
N THR A 250 28.85 25.03 -20.38
CA THR A 250 29.06 26.33 -21.03
C THR A 250 30.56 26.70 -21.03
N PRO A 251 31.20 26.88 -22.19
CA PRO A 251 32.59 27.33 -22.22
C PRO A 251 32.67 28.71 -21.56
N ALA A 252 33.57 28.85 -20.58
CA ALA A 252 33.84 30.12 -19.94
C ALA A 252 34.16 31.17 -21.01
N ALA A 253 33.31 32.20 -21.12
CA ALA A 253 33.60 33.36 -21.93
C ALA A 253 34.99 33.88 -21.53
N SER A 254 35.91 33.88 -22.50
CA SER A 254 37.30 34.25 -22.33
C SER A 254 37.41 35.60 -21.62
N ASN A 255 37.92 35.56 -20.40
CA ASN A 255 38.15 36.72 -19.57
C ASN A 255 39.42 37.42 -20.04
N ASN A 256 39.31 38.61 -20.65
CA ASN A 256 40.42 39.54 -20.82
C ASN A 256 39.96 40.98 -20.51
N ASN A 257 40.24 41.38 -19.26
CA ASN A 257 40.52 42.70 -18.69
C ASN A 257 39.82 43.99 -19.20
N HIS A 258 39.02 44.58 -18.28
CA HIS A 258 38.94 45.99 -17.79
C HIS A 258 38.97 47.15 -18.82
N VAL A 259 38.07 48.15 -18.79
CA VAL A 259 37.95 49.29 -17.84
C VAL A 259 36.62 50.05 -18.08
N ALA A 260 36.18 50.80 -17.08
CA ALA A 260 34.89 51.45 -16.85
C ALA A 260 34.48 52.65 -17.76
N ALA A 261 33.15 52.88 -17.74
CA ALA A 261 32.38 54.13 -17.81
C ALA A 261 32.25 54.90 -19.15
N GLU A 262 31.03 55.01 -19.69
CA GLU A 262 30.16 56.22 -19.71
C GLU A 262 29.00 56.08 -20.72
N GLU A 263 27.87 56.71 -20.40
CA GLU A 263 26.65 56.81 -21.23
C GLU A 263 26.89 57.64 -22.52
N ALA A 264 26.37 57.19 -23.66
CA ALA A 264 25.87 58.05 -24.74
C ALA A 264 24.97 57.28 -25.73
N ALA A 265 23.92 57.96 -26.20
CA ALA A 265 22.81 57.49 -27.02
C ALA A 265 23.17 57.19 -28.51
N PRO A 266 22.24 56.67 -29.33
CA PRO A 266 22.53 55.88 -30.54
C PRO A 266 22.79 56.74 -31.79
N VAL A 267 23.58 56.23 -32.72
CA VAL A 267 23.67 56.73 -34.11
C VAL A 267 23.69 55.52 -35.05
N GLU A 268 22.75 55.52 -36.00
CA GLU A 268 22.61 54.60 -37.13
C GLU A 268 23.72 54.81 -38.18
N GLU A 269 23.70 54.00 -39.25
CA GLU A 269 24.53 54.01 -40.48
C GLU A 269 25.76 53.08 -40.40
N GLU A 270 26.09 52.22 -41.38
CA GLU A 270 25.66 52.07 -42.76
C GLU A 270 26.11 50.66 -43.22
N PHE A 271 25.28 49.91 -43.95
CA PHE A 271 25.66 48.63 -44.56
C PHE A 271 26.51 48.89 -45.82
N ALA A 272 27.79 48.49 -45.80
CA ALA A 272 28.64 48.47 -46.99
C ALA A 272 28.93 47.01 -47.43
N ILE A 273 28.27 46.58 -48.50
CA ILE A 273 28.51 45.31 -49.20
C ILE A 273 29.57 45.58 -50.28
N ASN A 274 30.79 45.05 -50.13
CA ASN A 274 31.83 45.12 -51.16
C ASN A 274 31.74 43.89 -52.08
N ILE A 275 31.22 44.08 -53.29
CA ILE A 275 31.29 43.13 -54.41
C ILE A 275 32.52 43.51 -55.23
N LEU A 276 33.46 42.58 -55.41
CA LEU A 276 34.59 42.73 -56.33
C LEU A 276 34.44 41.70 -57.46
N ASP A 277 34.32 42.22 -58.68
CA ASP A 277 34.28 41.48 -59.95
C ASP A 277 35.61 41.65 -60.71
N GLU A 278 35.90 40.68 -61.56
CA GLU A 278 37.18 40.33 -62.21
C GLU A 278 37.88 41.40 -63.07
N SER A 279 39.20 41.27 -63.23
CA SER A 279 39.79 41.04 -64.57
C SER A 279 41.31 40.76 -64.59
N ALA A 280 41.66 39.84 -65.51
CA ALA A 280 42.90 39.71 -66.29
C ALA A 280 44.08 38.84 -65.78
N MET A 281 44.03 37.55 -66.17
CA MET A 281 45.15 36.62 -66.49
C MET A 281 46.02 37.15 -67.68
N PRO A 282 47.26 36.66 -67.99
CA PRO A 282 47.65 35.24 -67.99
C PRO A 282 49.13 34.83 -67.73
N ALA A 283 49.36 33.58 -67.28
CA ALA A 283 50.44 32.68 -67.73
C ALA A 283 50.19 31.24 -67.21
N GLN A 284 50.32 30.25 -68.10
CA GLN A 284 49.95 28.82 -68.00
C GLN A 284 51.00 27.94 -67.25
N PRO A 285 50.94 26.58 -67.27
CA PRO A 285 50.04 25.70 -66.51
C PRO A 285 50.79 24.52 -65.84
N ASP A 286 50.57 24.23 -64.55
CA ASP A 286 50.96 22.92 -64.00
C ASP A 286 49.71 22.03 -63.91
N PHE A 287 49.68 21.05 -64.82
CA PHE A 287 48.74 19.93 -64.84
C PHE A 287 49.11 18.95 -63.72
N ASP A 288 48.36 18.94 -62.62
CA ASP A 288 48.35 17.80 -61.70
C ASP A 288 47.22 16.84 -62.10
N ILE A 289 47.64 15.72 -62.68
CA ILE A 289 46.81 14.60 -63.10
C ILE A 289 46.42 13.82 -61.85
N SER A 290 45.14 13.85 -61.48
CA SER A 290 44.58 12.91 -60.50
C SER A 290 44.68 11.48 -61.04
N PHE A 291 45.45 10.63 -60.39
CA PHE A 291 45.39 9.19 -60.64
C PHE A 291 44.15 8.60 -59.97
N LEU A 292 43.33 7.94 -60.78
CA LEU A 292 42.23 7.10 -60.34
C LEU A 292 42.82 5.94 -59.51
N GLY A 293 42.52 5.93 -58.22
CA GLY A 293 42.76 4.81 -57.31
C GLY A 293 44.02 4.93 -56.48
N GLU A 294 43.82 4.81 -55.16
CA GLU A 294 44.82 4.71 -54.08
C GLU A 294 45.37 6.04 -53.53
N GLU A 295 44.72 6.54 -52.47
CA GLU A 295 45.42 6.67 -51.18
C GLU A 295 44.47 6.67 -49.96
N LYS A 296 45.11 6.32 -48.84
CA LYS A 296 44.61 5.84 -47.55
C LYS A 296 43.63 6.79 -46.81
N PRO A 297 42.82 6.24 -45.88
CA PRO A 297 41.86 7.02 -45.11
C PRO A 297 42.62 8.00 -44.21
N SER A 298 42.45 9.29 -44.49
CA SER A 298 42.79 10.36 -43.57
C SER A 298 41.84 10.29 -42.38
N ALA A 299 42.34 9.76 -41.27
CA ALA A 299 41.71 9.86 -39.97
C ALA A 299 41.90 11.30 -39.45
N ALA A 300 40.86 12.14 -39.60
CA ALA A 300 40.54 13.24 -38.67
C ALA A 300 39.31 14.05 -39.14
N SER A 301 38.11 13.49 -38.93
CA SER A 301 36.92 14.26 -38.51
C SER A 301 35.85 13.29 -38.00
N SER A 302 36.19 12.55 -36.94
CA SER A 302 35.21 11.91 -36.04
C SER A 302 34.62 12.97 -35.09
N ALA A 303 34.20 14.10 -35.65
CA ALA A 303 33.49 15.15 -34.94
C ALA A 303 32.04 15.05 -35.42
N GLU A 304 31.17 14.61 -34.50
CA GLU A 304 29.72 14.50 -34.66
C GLU A 304 29.25 13.40 -35.62
N LEU A 305 29.53 12.14 -35.28
CA LEU A 305 28.57 11.08 -35.59
C LEU A 305 27.29 11.42 -34.82
N GLU A 306 26.30 11.99 -35.50
CA GLU A 306 24.95 12.18 -34.95
C GLU A 306 24.53 10.87 -34.29
N MET A 307 24.29 10.91 -32.98
CA MET A 307 23.86 9.74 -32.21
C MET A 307 22.60 9.18 -32.89
N SER A 308 22.62 7.91 -33.29
CA SER A 308 21.52 7.30 -34.03
C SER A 308 20.21 7.49 -33.26
N TYR A 309 19.11 7.74 -33.95
CA TYR A 309 17.80 7.90 -33.30
C TYR A 309 17.44 6.66 -32.45
N ALA A 310 17.88 5.46 -32.88
CA ALA A 310 17.78 4.24 -32.10
C ALA A 310 18.60 4.32 -30.79
N ASP A 311 19.85 4.79 -30.85
CA ASP A 311 20.70 4.97 -29.66
C ASP A 311 20.10 6.02 -28.70
N LYS A 312 19.40 7.03 -29.23
CA LYS A 312 18.65 8.01 -28.43
C LYS A 312 17.45 7.37 -27.71
N LEU A 313 16.65 6.57 -28.40
CA LEU A 313 15.53 5.84 -27.80
C LEU A 313 15.99 4.86 -26.71
N ASP A 314 17.10 4.15 -26.95
CA ASP A 314 17.69 3.25 -25.96
C ASP A 314 18.17 4.01 -24.70
N ASN A 315 18.81 5.17 -24.88
CA ASN A 315 19.22 6.02 -23.76
C ASN A 315 18.00 6.53 -22.96
N VAL A 316 16.93 6.93 -23.65
CA VAL A 316 15.65 7.30 -23.01
C VAL A 316 15.09 6.13 -22.21
N SER A 317 15.04 4.91 -22.78
CA SER A 317 14.59 3.70 -22.08
C SER A 317 15.37 3.46 -20.79
N VAL A 318 16.70 3.50 -20.85
CA VAL A 318 17.57 3.28 -19.69
C VAL A 318 17.35 4.32 -18.60
N LYS A 319 17.25 5.61 -18.98
CA LYS A 319 17.03 6.69 -18.01
C LYS A 319 15.64 6.61 -17.38
N VAL A 320 14.59 6.37 -18.17
CA VAL A 320 13.22 6.25 -17.68
C VAL A 320 13.09 5.07 -16.72
N ASN A 321 13.59 3.89 -17.11
CA ASN A 321 13.59 2.71 -16.24
C ASN A 321 14.37 2.93 -14.94
N ARG A 322 15.46 3.72 -14.99
CA ARG A 322 16.22 4.09 -13.79
C ARG A 322 15.48 5.06 -12.87
N ILE A 323 14.78 6.06 -13.42
CA ILE A 323 13.94 7.00 -12.64
C ILE A 323 12.90 6.22 -11.85
N PHE A 324 12.10 5.42 -12.56
CA PHE A 324 11.02 4.66 -11.94
C PHE A 324 11.53 3.53 -11.04
N GLY A 325 12.65 2.90 -11.39
CA GLY A 325 13.34 1.93 -10.52
C GLY A 325 13.75 2.54 -9.17
N ASN A 326 14.28 3.77 -9.17
CA ASN A 326 14.63 4.48 -7.94
C ASN A 326 13.38 4.84 -7.11
N ILE A 327 12.30 5.29 -7.75
CA ILE A 327 11.04 5.63 -7.06
C ILE A 327 10.42 4.39 -6.42
N ILE A 328 10.41 3.26 -7.14
CA ILE A 328 9.94 1.96 -6.62
C ILE A 328 10.81 1.51 -5.45
N GLN A 329 12.14 1.55 -5.61
CA GLN A 329 13.05 1.15 -4.55
C GLN A 329 12.83 2.01 -3.31
N ASP A 330 12.68 3.32 -3.47
CA ASP A 330 12.37 4.24 -2.38
C ASP A 330 11.04 3.86 -1.70
N LEU A 331 9.95 3.71 -2.45
CA LEU A 331 8.61 3.34 -1.94
C LEU A 331 8.62 2.05 -1.10
N PHE A 332 9.33 1.02 -1.56
CA PHE A 332 9.40 -0.28 -0.86
C PHE A 332 10.50 -0.35 0.20
N SER A 333 11.45 0.58 0.17
CA SER A 333 12.45 0.74 1.23
C SER A 333 11.97 1.61 2.37
N ASP A 334 10.96 2.45 2.12
CA ASP A 334 10.47 3.52 2.99
C ASP A 334 10.09 3.03 4.40
N ASP A 335 10.70 3.67 5.38
CA ASP A 335 10.42 3.49 6.80
C ASP A 335 9.10 4.17 7.22
N GLU A 336 8.39 4.90 6.34
CA GLU A 336 7.10 5.52 6.66
C GLU A 336 5.88 4.68 6.23
N LEU A 337 5.90 4.09 5.03
CA LEU A 337 4.76 3.35 4.48
C LEU A 337 4.44 2.11 5.34
N LEU A 338 5.44 1.29 5.65
CA LEU A 338 5.22 0.04 6.39
C LEU A 338 4.71 0.28 7.83
N PRO A 339 5.28 1.20 8.62
CA PRO A 339 4.72 1.52 9.93
C PRO A 339 3.31 2.13 9.85
N ARG A 340 3.00 2.90 8.81
CA ARG A 340 1.64 3.44 8.60
C ARG A 340 0.65 2.32 8.31
N LEU A 341 0.97 1.40 7.38
CA LEU A 341 0.13 0.24 7.08
C LEU A 341 -0.09 -0.62 8.33
N ARG A 342 0.95 -0.84 9.13
CA ARG A 342 0.81 -1.53 10.42
C ARG A 342 -0.17 -0.83 11.36
N ARG A 343 -0.05 0.50 11.55
CA ARG A 343 -0.97 1.26 12.42
C ARG A 343 -2.42 1.18 11.94
N LEU A 344 -2.62 1.30 10.63
CA LEU A 344 -3.94 1.24 10.01
C LEU A 344 -4.56 -0.16 10.12
N PHE A 345 -3.75 -1.21 9.98
CA PHE A 345 -4.17 -2.58 10.25
C PHE A 345 -4.68 -2.75 11.67
N TRP A 346 -3.94 -2.26 12.68
CA TRP A 346 -4.34 -2.36 14.08
C TRP A 346 -5.61 -1.58 14.40
N LEU A 347 -5.84 -0.45 13.72
CA LEU A 347 -7.08 0.31 13.85
C LEU A 347 -8.28 -0.50 13.34
N GLU A 348 -8.14 -1.20 12.20
CA GLU A 348 -9.19 -2.09 11.70
C GLU A 348 -9.35 -3.36 12.54
N ALA A 349 -8.27 -3.95 13.05
CA ALA A 349 -8.32 -5.14 13.90
C ALA A 349 -9.04 -4.86 15.24
N THR A 350 -8.76 -3.72 15.88
CA THR A 350 -9.44 -3.31 17.12
C THR A 350 -10.90 -2.90 16.89
N ARG A 351 -11.21 -2.37 15.70
CA ARG A 351 -12.60 -2.16 15.26
C ARG A 351 -13.33 -3.50 15.11
N ALA A 352 -12.68 -4.52 14.55
CA ALA A 352 -13.24 -5.85 14.41
C ALA A 352 -13.54 -6.51 15.77
N GLU A 353 -12.66 -6.34 16.76
CA GLU A 353 -12.91 -6.78 18.14
C GLU A 353 -14.19 -6.14 18.72
N ARG A 354 -14.34 -4.83 18.52
CA ARG A 354 -15.55 -4.11 18.96
C ARG A 354 -16.80 -4.64 18.28
N ASP A 355 -16.73 -4.89 16.97
CA ASP A 355 -17.85 -5.40 16.20
C ASP A 355 -18.18 -6.84 16.62
N PHE A 356 -17.19 -7.69 16.89
CA PHE A 356 -17.37 -9.04 17.42
C PHE A 356 -18.15 -9.02 18.75
N ILE A 357 -17.76 -8.14 19.67
CA ILE A 357 -18.43 -8.00 20.96
C ILE A 357 -19.88 -7.51 20.80
N ASN A 358 -20.10 -6.50 19.95
CA ASN A 358 -21.39 -5.84 19.84
C ASN A 358 -22.40 -6.58 18.96
N SER A 359 -21.93 -7.27 17.92
CA SER A 359 -22.80 -7.92 16.93
C SER A 359 -22.96 -9.43 17.14
N LEU A 360 -22.01 -10.10 17.80
CA LEU A 360 -22.07 -11.55 18.07
C LEU A 360 -22.29 -11.82 19.56
N VAL A 361 -21.36 -11.42 20.42
CA VAL A 361 -21.36 -11.83 21.83
C VAL A 361 -22.53 -11.24 22.61
N LYS A 362 -22.76 -9.92 22.53
CA LYS A 362 -23.84 -9.28 23.29
C LYS A 362 -25.25 -9.75 22.87
N PRO A 363 -25.58 -9.85 21.57
CA PRO A 363 -26.90 -10.34 21.16
C PRO A 363 -27.15 -11.78 21.61
N MET A 364 -26.15 -12.66 21.47
CA MET A 364 -26.24 -14.06 21.93
C MET A 364 -26.53 -14.13 23.43
N LEU A 365 -25.73 -13.44 24.26
CA LEU A 365 -25.91 -13.48 25.72
C LEU A 365 -27.24 -12.88 26.15
N LYS A 366 -27.72 -11.82 25.47
CA LYS A 366 -29.04 -11.23 25.73
C LYS A 366 -30.18 -12.19 25.40
N GLN A 367 -30.00 -13.03 24.38
CA GLN A 367 -30.99 -14.07 24.03
C GLN A 367 -30.96 -15.22 25.03
N HIS A 368 -29.79 -15.64 25.51
CA HIS A 368 -29.69 -16.63 26.60
C HIS A 368 -30.35 -16.13 27.88
N ASP A 369 -30.10 -14.88 28.27
CA ASP A 369 -30.71 -14.24 29.44
C ASP A 369 -32.25 -14.21 29.33
N ARG A 370 -32.79 -13.87 28.16
CA ARG A 370 -34.23 -13.87 27.91
C ARG A 370 -34.85 -15.27 27.94
N ASN A 371 -34.12 -16.27 27.46
CA ASN A 371 -34.59 -17.64 27.31
C ASN A 371 -34.10 -18.56 28.44
N LEU A 372 -33.63 -17.99 29.55
CA LEU A 372 -33.06 -18.75 30.67
C LEU A 372 -34.03 -19.76 31.27
N HIS A 373 -35.34 -19.57 31.10
CA HIS A 373 -36.38 -20.49 31.57
C HIS A 373 -36.65 -21.66 30.62
N ASN A 374 -36.03 -21.70 29.44
CA ASN A 374 -36.20 -22.81 28.50
C ASN A 374 -35.43 -24.04 28.99
N ASP A 375 -36.12 -25.18 29.15
CA ASP A 375 -35.54 -26.41 29.66
C ASP A 375 -34.44 -26.95 28.74
N ASP A 376 -34.59 -26.80 27.41
CA ASP A 376 -33.59 -27.25 26.44
C ASP A 376 -32.27 -26.48 26.55
N LEU A 377 -32.35 -25.16 26.79
CA LEU A 377 -31.17 -24.31 26.98
C LEU A 377 -30.48 -24.62 28.32
N ARG A 378 -31.27 -24.82 29.38
CA ARG A 378 -30.74 -25.21 30.70
C ARG A 378 -30.01 -26.55 30.64
N ALA A 379 -30.59 -27.55 29.99
CA ALA A 379 -29.96 -28.85 29.81
C ALA A 379 -28.63 -28.76 29.04
N ALA A 380 -28.55 -27.89 28.03
CA ALA A 380 -27.30 -27.67 27.30
C ALA A 380 -26.24 -26.91 28.14
N MET A 381 -26.66 -25.94 28.95
CA MET A 381 -25.78 -25.19 29.87
C MET A 381 -25.33 -26.02 31.08
N GLU A 382 -26.02 -27.10 31.41
CA GLU A 382 -25.72 -27.95 32.57
C GLU A 382 -24.33 -28.59 32.51
N ILE A 383 -23.83 -28.85 31.30
CA ILE A 383 -22.47 -29.37 31.07
C ILE A 383 -21.40 -28.39 31.60
N ASP A 384 -21.61 -27.09 31.44
CA ASP A 384 -20.69 -26.04 31.90
C ASP A 384 -20.90 -25.67 33.38
N LEU A 385 -22.04 -26.06 33.98
CA LEU A 385 -22.34 -25.92 35.41
C LEU A 385 -21.54 -26.89 36.29
N GLU A 386 -20.92 -27.93 35.72
CA GLU A 386 -20.12 -28.94 36.42
C GLU A 386 -18.70 -28.46 36.78
N SER A 387 -18.39 -27.17 36.56
CA SER A 387 -17.11 -26.59 37.00
C SER A 387 -16.92 -26.73 38.52
N VAL A 388 -15.71 -27.09 38.94
CA VAL A 388 -15.35 -27.47 40.33
C VAL A 388 -15.84 -26.49 41.40
N SER A 389 -15.90 -25.19 41.12
CA SER A 389 -16.38 -24.16 42.05
C SER A 389 -17.87 -24.29 42.38
N ASP A 390 -18.68 -24.68 41.40
CA ASP A 390 -20.13 -24.76 41.53
C ASP A 390 -20.52 -26.07 42.21
N MET A 391 -19.74 -27.15 41.99
CA MET A 391 -19.81 -28.36 42.79
C MET A 391 -19.39 -28.13 44.24
N GLU A 392 -18.38 -27.30 44.52
CA GLU A 392 -18.01 -26.93 45.89
C GLU A 392 -19.10 -26.12 46.60
N GLU A 393 -19.77 -25.18 45.92
CA GLU A 393 -20.92 -24.47 46.46
C GLU A 393 -22.12 -25.40 46.70
N LEU A 394 -22.38 -26.33 45.77
CA LEU A 394 -23.39 -27.38 45.97
C LEU A 394 -23.04 -28.30 47.13
N MET A 395 -21.77 -28.72 47.27
CA MET A 395 -21.35 -29.55 48.40
C MET A 395 -21.45 -28.81 49.73
N ARG A 396 -21.10 -27.52 49.81
CA ARG A 396 -21.28 -26.72 51.04
C ARG A 396 -22.76 -26.54 51.39
N THR A 397 -23.62 -26.34 50.41
CA THR A 397 -25.07 -26.26 50.65
C THR A 397 -25.62 -27.62 51.07
N TRP A 398 -25.13 -28.72 50.49
CA TRP A 398 -25.48 -30.08 50.87
C TRP A 398 -25.00 -30.45 52.28
N GLU A 399 -23.78 -30.08 52.66
CA GLU A 399 -23.24 -30.22 54.03
C GLU A 399 -24.06 -29.40 55.05
N GLY A 400 -24.47 -28.19 54.68
CA GLY A 400 -25.37 -27.37 55.50
C GLY A 400 -26.73 -28.03 55.70
N LEU A 401 -27.27 -28.67 54.65
CA LEU A 401 -28.53 -29.40 54.71
C LEU A 401 -28.43 -30.69 55.54
N HIS A 402 -27.35 -31.44 55.38
CA HIS A 402 -27.08 -32.67 56.14
C HIS A 402 -26.95 -32.38 57.65
N LYS A 403 -26.29 -31.26 58.02
CA LYS A 403 -26.20 -30.79 59.41
C LYS A 403 -27.59 -30.50 60.00
N LEU A 404 -28.49 -29.94 59.20
CA LEU A 404 -29.86 -29.63 59.62
C LEU A 404 -30.76 -30.87 59.71
N GLU A 405 -30.60 -31.84 58.80
CA GLU A 405 -31.40 -33.08 58.83
C GLU A 405 -30.96 -34.07 59.92
N THR A 406 -29.67 -34.15 60.22
CA THR A 406 -29.14 -35.14 61.18
C THR A 406 -28.89 -34.59 62.59
N GLY A 407 -28.85 -33.26 62.75
CA GLY A 407 -28.57 -32.61 64.04
C GLY A 407 -27.18 -32.90 64.61
N MET A 408 -26.29 -33.56 63.86
CA MET A 408 -24.95 -33.89 64.32
C MET A 408 -23.92 -32.84 63.88
N PRO A 409 -23.13 -32.27 64.81
CA PRO A 409 -21.89 -31.61 64.44
C PRO A 409 -20.87 -32.67 63.99
N ILE A 410 -19.99 -32.30 63.05
CA ILE A 410 -18.83 -33.13 62.67
C ILE A 410 -17.82 -33.13 63.82
#